data_AF-A0A963VPD8-F1
#
_entry.id   AF-A0A963VPD8-F1
#
_cell.length_a   1.000
_cell.length_b   1.000
_cell.length_c   1.000
_cell.angle_alpha   90.00
_cell.angle_beta   90.00
_cell.angle_gamma   90.00
#
_symmetry.space_group_name_H-M   'P 1'
#
loop_
_entity.id
_entity.type
_entity.pdbx_description
1 polymer ?
#
loop_
_entity_poly.entity_id
_entity_poly.type
_entity_poly.pdbx_seq_one_letter_code
_entity_poly.pdbx_strand_id
1 'polypeptide(L)'
;VLLQVLDDGRLTDGQGHVVDFSNTLIIMTSNLGSQYLANLDEGQGVETVEPQVMEVVRGHFRPEFLNRLDEIILFHRLGQEHMAPIVEIQVARVQKLLKDRKITLELSDAAKRWLGRVGYDPVYGARPLKRAVQRYLQDPLAEKLLAGEIPDGSTVRIDEGDGALDIRVG
;
A
#
# COMPACT_ATOMS: atom_id res chain seq x y z
N VAL A 1 -17.19 -22.16 11.46
CA VAL A 1 -17.92 -21.14 10.69
C VAL A 1 -17.27 -20.92 9.33
N LEU A 2 -16.00 -20.50 9.24
CA LEU A 2 -15.34 -20.28 7.94
C LEU A 2 -15.19 -21.54 7.06
N LEU A 3 -14.99 -22.72 7.65
CA LEU A 3 -14.88 -23.98 6.88
C LEU A 3 -16.11 -24.25 6.01
N GLN A 4 -17.31 -23.94 6.50
CA GLN A 4 -18.54 -24.14 5.72
C GLN A 4 -18.59 -23.22 4.50
N VAL A 5 -18.07 -22.00 4.62
CA VAL A 5 -18.01 -21.05 3.50
C VAL A 5 -17.01 -21.53 2.45
N LEU A 6 -15.86 -22.05 2.88
CA LEU A 6 -14.83 -22.55 1.97
C LEU A 6 -15.22 -23.88 1.31
N ASP A 7 -16.01 -24.72 2.00
CA ASP A 7 -16.43 -26.03 1.49
C ASP A 7 -17.68 -25.92 0.61
N ASP A 8 -18.74 -25.28 1.13
CA ASP A 8 -20.07 -25.29 0.50
C ASP A 8 -20.36 -24.01 -0.30
N GLY A 9 -19.48 -23.01 -0.22
CA GLY A 9 -19.70 -21.70 -0.82
C GLY A 9 -20.92 -20.99 -0.24
N ARG A 10 -21.37 -21.35 0.97
CA ARG A 10 -22.60 -20.81 1.57
C ARG A 10 -22.46 -20.58 3.07
N LEU A 11 -23.14 -19.56 3.57
CA LEU A 11 -23.25 -19.28 5.00
C LEU A 11 -24.70 -18.99 5.36
N THR A 12 -25.25 -19.67 6.35
CA THR A 12 -26.54 -19.29 6.94
C THR A 12 -26.30 -18.36 8.12
N ASP A 13 -26.89 -17.16 8.11
CA ASP A 13 -26.80 -16.23 9.21
C ASP A 13 -27.68 -16.64 10.41
N GLY A 14 -27.58 -15.92 11.53
CA GLY A 14 -28.37 -16.21 12.74
C GLY A 14 -29.89 -15.96 12.59
N GLN A 15 -30.33 -15.36 11.48
CA GLN A 15 -31.74 -15.11 11.15
C GLN A 15 -32.29 -16.15 10.16
N GLY A 16 -31.44 -17.08 9.70
CA GLY A 16 -31.80 -18.14 8.75
C GLY A 16 -31.64 -17.75 7.28
N HIS A 17 -31.08 -16.59 6.96
CA HIS A 17 -30.79 -16.22 5.56
C HIS A 17 -29.54 -16.95 5.08
N VAL A 18 -29.61 -17.51 3.87
CA VAL A 18 -28.47 -18.14 3.21
C VAL A 18 -27.79 -17.14 2.29
N VAL A 19 -26.51 -16.89 2.54
CA VAL A 19 -25.62 -16.07 1.70
C VAL A 19 -24.81 -17.00 0.81
N ASP A 20 -24.78 -16.72 -0.49
CA ASP A 20 -24.05 -17.49 -1.50
C ASP A 20 -22.71 -16.81 -1.85
N PHE A 21 -21.62 -17.57 -1.70
CA PHE A 21 -20.23 -17.20 -1.97
C PHE A 21 -19.66 -17.86 -3.23
N SER A 22 -20.45 -18.60 -4.02
CA SER A 22 -19.99 -19.29 -5.24
C SER A 22 -19.37 -18.36 -6.29
N ASN A 23 -19.73 -17.07 -6.28
CA ASN A 23 -19.16 -16.03 -7.14
C ASN A 23 -18.34 -15.01 -6.34
N THR A 24 -17.61 -15.46 -5.31
CA THR A 24 -16.79 -14.60 -4.45
C THR A 24 -15.34 -15.07 -4.44
N LEU A 25 -14.41 -14.12 -4.58
CA LEU A 25 -13.00 -14.35 -4.26
C LEU A 25 -12.77 -14.06 -2.78
N ILE A 26 -12.38 -15.08 -2.01
CA ILE A 26 -12.09 -14.93 -0.58
C ILE A 26 -10.60 -14.69 -0.41
N ILE A 27 -10.23 -13.51 0.11
CA ILE A 27 -8.85 -13.15 0.41
C ILE A 27 -8.70 -13.09 1.93
N MET A 28 -7.72 -13.81 2.46
CA MET A 28 -7.36 -13.79 3.88
C MET A 28 -5.93 -13.31 4.03
N THR A 29 -5.71 -12.43 5.00
CA THR A 29 -4.39 -11.85 5.27
C THR A 29 -3.99 -12.12 6.72
N SER A 30 -2.71 -12.40 6.95
CA SER A 30 -2.15 -12.61 8.28
C SER A 30 -0.75 -12.03 8.38
N ASN A 31 -0.34 -11.63 9.58
CA ASN A 31 1.04 -11.22 9.88
C ASN A 31 1.84 -12.35 10.54
N LEU A 32 1.35 -13.59 10.56
CA LEU A 32 2.08 -14.73 11.14
C LEU A 32 3.40 -14.95 10.40
N GLY A 33 4.48 -15.16 11.17
CA GLY A 33 5.82 -15.37 10.61
C GLY A 33 6.44 -14.11 9.99
N SER A 34 5.83 -12.92 10.13
CA SER A 34 6.34 -11.68 9.53
C SER A 34 7.75 -11.31 10.00
N GLN A 35 8.20 -11.83 11.15
CA GLN A 35 9.54 -11.65 11.66
C GLN A 35 10.61 -12.35 10.81
N TYR A 36 10.30 -13.47 10.16
CA TYR A 36 11.25 -14.15 9.28
C TYR A 36 11.40 -13.38 7.98
N LEU A 37 10.28 -12.90 7.43
CA LEU A 37 10.28 -11.94 6.33
C LEU A 37 11.04 -10.66 6.70
N ALA A 38 11.11 -10.31 8.00
CA ALA A 38 11.79 -9.12 8.50
C ALA A 38 13.28 -9.13 8.50
N ASN A 39 13.82 -10.31 8.70
CA ASN A 39 15.25 -10.51 8.85
C ASN A 39 15.88 -10.95 7.53
N LEU A 40 15.12 -10.95 6.43
CA LEU A 40 15.66 -11.14 5.08
C LEU A 40 16.54 -9.94 4.71
N ASP A 41 17.74 -10.23 4.22
CA ASP A 41 18.61 -9.21 3.66
C ASP A 41 18.05 -8.70 2.33
N GLU A 42 18.42 -7.48 1.93
CA GLU A 42 18.05 -6.93 0.62
C GLU A 42 18.53 -7.86 -0.51
N GLY A 43 17.60 -8.26 -1.39
CA GLY A 43 17.88 -9.17 -2.50
C GLY A 43 17.79 -10.66 -2.17
N GLN A 44 17.55 -11.05 -0.92
CA GLN A 44 17.21 -12.44 -0.60
C GLN A 44 15.77 -12.77 -0.99
N GLY A 45 15.58 -13.92 -1.63
CA GLY A 45 14.27 -14.45 -2.02
C GLY A 45 13.46 -14.90 -0.81
N VAL A 46 12.14 -14.65 -0.85
CA VAL A 46 11.20 -15.06 0.21
C VAL A 46 11.15 -16.58 0.39
N GLU A 47 11.49 -17.34 -0.66
CA GLU A 47 11.54 -18.79 -0.67
C GLU A 47 12.52 -19.34 0.40
N THR A 48 13.53 -18.55 0.79
CA THR A 48 14.52 -18.93 1.80
C THR A 48 13.97 -18.96 3.23
N VAL A 49 12.86 -18.25 3.48
CA VAL A 49 12.19 -18.18 4.80
C VAL A 49 10.79 -18.78 4.79
N GLU A 50 10.30 -19.18 3.61
CA GLU A 50 9.00 -19.83 3.44
C GLU A 50 8.80 -21.03 4.40
N PRO A 51 9.77 -21.97 4.56
CA PRO A 51 9.60 -23.07 5.49
C PRO A 51 9.35 -22.62 6.94
N GLN A 52 10.10 -21.61 7.43
CA GLN A 52 9.95 -21.06 8.78
C GLN A 52 8.60 -20.35 8.95
N VAL A 53 8.15 -19.61 7.95
CA VAL A 53 6.83 -18.96 8.00
C VAL A 53 5.72 -20.01 8.03
N MET A 54 5.83 -21.05 7.19
CA MET A 54 4.85 -22.12 7.13
C MET A 54 4.80 -22.97 8.40
N GLU A 55 5.90 -23.10 9.13
CA GLU A 55 5.91 -23.71 10.47
C GLU A 55 5.04 -22.93 11.46
N VAL A 56 5.17 -21.60 11.50
CA VAL A 56 4.32 -20.73 12.34
C VAL A 56 2.86 -20.80 11.92
N VAL A 57 2.58 -20.80 10.62
CA VAL A 57 1.21 -20.90 10.08
C VAL A 57 0.56 -22.23 10.48
N ARG A 58 1.28 -23.36 10.35
CA ARG A 58 0.80 -24.70 10.76
C ARG A 58 0.66 -24.84 12.28
N GLY A 59 1.48 -24.12 13.06
CA GLY A 59 1.35 -24.07 14.51
C GLY A 59 0.11 -23.30 14.97
N HIS A 60 -0.37 -22.34 14.16
CA HIS A 60 -1.52 -21.50 14.49
C HIS A 60 -2.85 -22.04 13.95
N PHE A 61 -2.87 -22.51 12.70
CA PHE A 61 -4.07 -23.00 12.03
C PHE A 61 -4.09 -24.52 11.97
N ARG A 62 -5.27 -25.10 12.18
CA ARG A 62 -5.45 -26.54 12.06
C ARG A 62 -5.30 -27.00 10.59
N PRO A 63 -4.78 -28.21 10.33
CA PRO A 63 -4.61 -28.72 8.98
C PRO A 63 -5.88 -28.70 8.14
N GLU A 64 -7.05 -28.95 8.76
CA GLU A 64 -8.33 -28.97 8.04
C GLU A 64 -8.64 -27.60 7.40
N PHE A 65 -8.26 -26.50 8.04
CA PHE A 65 -8.46 -25.16 7.49
C PHE A 65 -7.47 -24.86 6.36
N LEU A 66 -6.19 -25.21 6.54
CA LEU A 66 -5.17 -24.99 5.53
C LEU A 66 -5.45 -25.78 4.25
N ASN A 67 -6.00 -26.98 4.37
CA ASN A 67 -6.38 -27.83 3.25
C ASN A 67 -7.61 -27.30 2.47
N ARG A 68 -8.24 -26.20 2.91
CA ARG A 68 -9.32 -25.49 2.18
C ARG A 68 -8.86 -24.22 1.49
N LEU A 69 -7.57 -23.92 1.56
CA LEU A 69 -6.98 -22.79 0.85
C LEU A 69 -6.42 -23.31 -0.47
N ASP A 70 -6.82 -22.68 -1.58
CA ASP A 70 -6.26 -23.01 -2.90
C ASP A 70 -4.77 -22.66 -2.97
N GLU A 71 -4.41 -21.46 -2.52
CA GLU A 71 -3.03 -20.96 -2.52
C GLU A 71 -2.71 -20.15 -1.27
N ILE A 72 -1.47 -20.28 -0.78
CA ILE A 72 -0.92 -19.45 0.29
C ILE A 72 0.24 -18.65 -0.32
N ILE A 73 0.06 -17.33 -0.42
CA ILE A 73 1.03 -16.43 -1.03
C ILE A 73 1.80 -15.68 0.05
N LEU A 74 3.12 -15.81 0.04
CA LEU A 74 4.02 -15.03 0.88
C LEU A 74 4.36 -13.71 0.18
N PHE A 75 4.16 -12.60 0.88
CA PHE A 75 4.45 -11.27 0.33
C PHE A 75 5.90 -10.88 0.59
N HIS A 76 6.57 -10.44 -0.47
CA HIS A 76 7.87 -9.80 -0.40
C HIS A 76 7.79 -8.49 0.39
N ARG A 77 8.86 -8.19 1.12
CA ARG A 77 9.00 -6.87 1.72
C ARG A 77 9.21 -5.83 0.64
N LEU A 78 8.61 -4.67 0.87
CA LEU A 78 8.86 -3.51 0.04
C LEU A 78 10.23 -2.94 0.42
N GLY A 79 11.22 -3.11 -0.46
CA GLY A 79 12.47 -2.34 -0.44
C GLY A 79 12.30 -0.88 -0.87
N GLN A 80 13.36 -0.08 -0.70
CA GLN A 80 13.37 1.35 -1.02
C GLN A 80 13.14 1.64 -2.51
N GLU A 81 13.63 0.76 -3.38
CA GLU A 81 13.44 0.76 -4.83
C GLU A 81 11.97 0.68 -5.24
N HIS A 82 11.13 0.06 -4.42
CA HIS A 82 9.69 -0.04 -4.65
C HIS A 82 8.92 1.23 -4.26
N MET A 83 9.56 2.17 -3.54
CA MET A 83 8.84 3.33 -3.00
C MET A 83 8.42 4.32 -4.08
N ALA A 84 9.25 4.54 -5.10
CA ALA A 84 8.96 5.54 -6.13
C ALA A 84 7.64 5.25 -6.89
N PRO A 85 7.37 4.02 -7.38
CA PRO A 85 6.05 3.69 -7.95
C PRO A 85 4.89 3.88 -6.96
N ILE A 86 5.08 3.59 -5.67
CA ILE A 86 4.03 3.76 -4.67
C ILE A 86 3.77 5.25 -4.41
N VAL A 87 4.80 6.10 -4.46
CA VAL A 87 4.65 7.55 -4.43
C VAL A 87 3.78 8.01 -5.59
N GLU A 88 4.01 7.52 -6.81
CA GLU A 88 3.21 7.88 -7.97
C GLU A 88 1.72 7.54 -7.78
N ILE A 89 1.41 6.37 -7.21
CA ILE A 89 0.03 5.99 -6.87
C ILE A 89 -0.60 6.98 -5.88
N GLN A 90 0.13 7.40 -4.85
CA GLN A 90 -0.40 8.38 -3.88
C GLN A 90 -0.57 9.76 -4.51
N VAL A 91 0.39 10.19 -5.33
CA VAL A 91 0.36 11.49 -6.01
C VAL A 91 -0.77 11.52 -7.04
N ALA A 92 -1.04 10.42 -7.74
CA ALA A 92 -2.18 10.31 -8.64
C ALA A 92 -3.53 10.54 -7.93
N ARG A 93 -3.64 10.19 -6.63
CA ARG A 93 -4.82 10.50 -5.82
C ARG A 93 -4.94 12.01 -5.58
N VAL A 94 -3.83 12.69 -5.29
CA VAL A 94 -3.80 14.16 -5.14
C VAL A 94 -4.14 14.84 -6.48
N GLN A 95 -3.54 14.39 -7.57
CA GLN A 95 -3.84 14.85 -8.93
C GLN A 95 -5.33 14.75 -9.27
N LYS A 96 -6.00 13.68 -8.84
CA LYS A 96 -7.45 13.51 -9.05
C LYS A 96 -8.28 14.60 -8.36
N LEU A 97 -7.86 15.08 -7.19
CA LEU A 97 -8.54 16.16 -6.47
C LEU A 97 -8.41 17.51 -7.19
N LEU A 98 -7.35 17.70 -7.96
CA LEU A 98 -7.05 18.93 -8.69
C LEU A 98 -7.69 18.99 -10.09
N LYS A 99 -8.33 17.89 -10.52
CA LYS A 99 -8.86 17.74 -11.87
C LYS A 99 -9.88 18.82 -12.25
N ASP A 100 -10.78 19.18 -11.32
CA ASP A 100 -11.84 20.16 -11.59
C ASP A 100 -11.29 21.57 -11.81
N ARG A 101 -10.14 21.87 -11.20
CA ARG A 101 -9.39 23.12 -11.40
C ARG A 101 -8.41 23.06 -12.57
N LYS A 102 -8.36 21.94 -13.30
CA LYS A 102 -7.44 21.69 -14.43
C LYS A 102 -5.96 21.88 -14.08
N ILE A 103 -5.59 21.71 -12.82
CA ILE A 103 -4.20 21.81 -12.38
C ILE A 103 -3.50 20.47 -12.58
N THR A 104 -2.32 20.48 -13.20
CA THR A 104 -1.50 19.29 -13.44
C THR A 104 -0.29 19.29 -12.53
N LEU A 105 0.05 18.15 -11.93
CA LEU A 105 1.23 17.96 -11.09
C LEU A 105 2.31 17.20 -11.87
N GLU A 106 3.49 17.80 -11.96
CA GLU A 106 4.69 17.19 -12.56
C GLU A 106 5.72 16.99 -11.46
N LEU A 107 5.97 15.74 -11.05
CA LEU A 107 6.99 15.40 -10.06
C LEU A 107 8.27 14.97 -10.74
N SER A 108 9.38 15.57 -10.35
CA SER A 108 10.71 15.09 -10.73
C SER A 108 11.00 13.73 -10.09
N ASP A 109 11.93 12.97 -10.68
CA ASP A 109 12.38 11.71 -10.07
C ASP A 109 13.09 11.93 -8.74
N ALA A 110 13.71 13.10 -8.53
CA ALA A 110 14.30 13.48 -7.24
C ALA A 110 13.21 13.65 -6.17
N ALA A 111 12.12 14.37 -6.47
CA ALA A 111 10.98 14.50 -5.57
C ALA A 111 10.36 13.14 -5.22
N LYS A 112 10.20 12.24 -6.21
CA LYS A 112 9.67 10.89 -5.98
C LYS A 112 10.57 10.09 -5.03
N ARG A 113 11.89 10.10 -5.26
CA ARG A 113 12.85 9.41 -4.39
C ARG A 113 12.88 10.01 -2.99
N TRP A 114 12.82 11.33 -2.87
CA TRP A 114 12.78 12.01 -1.58
C TRP A 114 11.53 11.63 -0.78
N LEU A 115 10.35 11.71 -1.40
CA LEU A 115 9.09 11.28 -0.78
C LEU A 115 9.13 9.80 -0.39
N GLY A 116 9.69 8.95 -1.25
CA GLY A 116 9.88 7.53 -0.97
C GLY A 116 10.75 7.30 0.26
N ARG A 117 11.88 8.01 0.37
CA ARG A 117 12.80 7.91 1.51
C ARG A 117 12.17 8.41 2.81
N VAL A 118 11.47 9.54 2.79
CA VAL A 118 10.85 10.12 4.00
C VAL A 118 9.61 9.35 4.44
N GLY A 119 8.91 8.70 3.50
CA GLY A 119 7.71 7.91 3.79
C GLY A 119 7.95 6.40 3.95
N TYR A 120 9.20 5.94 3.89
CA TYR A 120 9.58 4.54 4.08
C TYR A 120 9.90 4.24 5.54
N ASP A 121 9.41 3.10 6.02
CA ASP A 121 9.75 2.56 7.32
C ASP A 121 10.12 1.07 7.17
N PRO A 122 11.28 0.60 7.67
CA PRO A 122 11.71 -0.79 7.52
C PRO A 122 10.76 -1.83 8.18
N VAL A 123 9.98 -1.42 9.17
CA VAL A 123 9.01 -2.28 9.88
C VAL A 123 7.62 -2.17 9.25
N TYR A 124 7.19 -0.95 8.91
CA TYR A 124 5.84 -0.66 8.43
C TYR A 124 5.72 -0.54 6.90
N GLY A 125 6.83 -0.65 6.16
CA GLY A 125 6.89 -0.50 4.71
C GLY A 125 6.40 0.87 4.25
N ALA A 126 5.60 0.90 3.18
CA ALA A 126 5.02 2.13 2.63
C ALA A 126 3.82 2.69 3.41
N ARG A 127 3.44 2.12 4.57
CA ARG A 127 2.28 2.62 5.35
C ARG A 127 2.40 4.11 5.72
N PRO A 128 3.58 4.63 6.13
CA PRO A 128 3.74 6.05 6.41
C PRO A 128 3.72 6.94 5.16
N LEU A 129 3.89 6.38 3.96
CA LEU A 129 4.02 7.12 2.72
C LEU A 129 2.80 8.00 2.41
N LYS A 130 1.59 7.51 2.71
CA LYS A 130 0.37 8.32 2.57
C LYS A 130 0.45 9.60 3.42
N ARG A 131 0.96 9.49 4.65
CA ARG A 131 1.13 10.63 5.57
C ARG A 131 2.25 11.56 5.09
N ALA A 132 3.33 11.01 4.56
CA ALA A 132 4.41 11.81 3.98
C ALA A 132 3.91 12.62 2.77
N VAL A 133 3.21 11.99 1.83
CA VAL A 133 2.60 12.69 0.69
C VAL A 133 1.58 13.74 1.15
N GLN A 134 0.77 13.44 2.16
CA GLN A 134 -0.14 14.44 2.72
C GLN A 134 0.63 15.65 3.27
N ARG A 135 1.55 15.42 4.20
CA ARG A 135 2.28 16.47 4.90
C ARG A 135 3.19 17.31 4.01
N TYR A 136 3.91 16.67 3.10
CA TYR A 136 4.98 17.33 2.34
C TYR A 136 4.56 17.77 0.95
N LEU A 137 3.44 17.24 0.42
CA LEU A 137 2.93 17.62 -0.90
C LEU A 137 1.53 18.21 -0.82
N GLN A 138 0.57 17.46 -0.27
CA GLN A 138 -0.84 17.87 -0.31
C GLN A 138 -1.11 19.14 0.53
N ASP A 139 -0.61 19.19 1.76
CA ASP A 139 -0.85 20.32 2.66
C ASP A 139 -0.20 21.61 2.10
N PRO A 140 1.08 21.63 1.65
CA PRO A 140 1.67 22.81 1.02
C PRO A 140 0.97 23.22 -0.29
N LEU A 141 0.51 22.26 -1.11
CA LEU A 141 -0.28 22.57 -2.31
C LEU A 141 -1.59 23.26 -1.95
N ALA A 142 -2.28 22.80 -0.91
CA ALA A 142 -3.54 23.39 -0.46
C ALA A 142 -3.32 24.82 0.04
N GLU A 143 -2.27 25.06 0.83
CA GLU A 143 -1.91 26.41 1.30
C GLU A 143 -1.63 27.37 0.14
N LYS A 144 -0.83 26.96 -0.83
CA LYS A 144 -0.51 27.78 -2.02
C LYS A 144 -1.73 28.05 -2.90
N LEU A 145 -2.62 27.08 -3.05
CA LEU A 145 -3.87 27.23 -3.78
C LEU A 145 -4.81 28.24 -3.08
N LEU A 146 -4.91 28.17 -1.75
CA LEU A 146 -5.71 29.11 -0.95
C LEU A 146 -5.13 30.54 -0.95
N ALA A 147 -3.80 30.66 -0.99
CA ALA A 147 -3.10 31.93 -1.14
C ALA A 147 -3.24 32.53 -2.56
N GLY A 148 -3.77 31.78 -3.53
CA GLY A 148 -3.91 32.21 -4.91
C GLY A 148 -2.60 32.17 -5.71
N GLU A 149 -1.56 31.51 -5.21
CA GLU A 149 -0.27 31.37 -5.87
C GLU A 149 -0.29 30.36 -7.03
N ILE A 150 -1.26 29.44 -7.03
CA ILE A 150 -1.44 28.42 -8.07
C ILE A 150 -2.74 28.72 -8.82
N PRO A 151 -2.66 29.29 -10.04
CA PRO A 151 -3.84 29.53 -10.87
C PRO A 151 -4.48 28.23 -11.35
N ASP A 152 -5.80 28.25 -11.55
CA ASP A 152 -6.50 27.16 -12.23
C ASP A 152 -5.93 26.98 -13.66
N GLY A 153 -5.86 25.73 -14.14
CA GLY A 153 -5.29 25.39 -15.44
C GLY A 153 -3.76 25.34 -15.50
N SER A 154 -3.07 25.65 -14.41
CA SER A 154 -1.61 25.65 -14.37
C SER A 154 -0.99 24.25 -14.28
N THR A 155 0.30 24.17 -14.61
CA THR A 155 1.12 22.99 -14.36
C THR A 155 2.05 23.31 -13.19
N VAL A 156 2.00 22.51 -12.14
CA VAL A 156 2.82 22.66 -10.94
C VAL A 156 3.95 21.66 -11.00
N ARG A 157 5.17 22.17 -11.05
CA ARG A 157 6.40 21.38 -11.01
C ARG A 157 6.88 21.22 -9.58
N ILE A 158 7.15 19.98 -9.21
CA ILE A 158 7.53 19.58 -7.86
C ILE A 158 8.90 18.89 -7.94
N ASP A 159 9.87 19.46 -7.24
CA ASP A 159 11.24 18.94 -7.17
C ASP A 159 11.70 18.71 -5.72
N GLU A 160 12.82 18.01 -5.54
CA GLU A 160 13.49 17.91 -4.24
C GLU A 160 14.13 19.26 -3.91
N GLY A 161 13.76 19.84 -2.76
CA GLY A 161 14.38 21.03 -2.19
C GLY A 161 15.17 20.71 -0.93
N ASP A 162 15.60 21.76 -0.22
CA ASP A 162 16.35 21.61 1.05
C ASP A 162 15.39 21.28 2.21
N GLY A 163 15.29 19.98 2.53
CA GLY A 163 14.47 19.48 3.64
C GLY A 163 12.95 19.47 3.40
N ALA A 164 12.48 19.96 2.25
CA ALA A 164 11.09 19.94 1.81
C ALA A 164 10.99 19.87 0.28
N LEU A 165 9.78 19.64 -0.25
CA LEU A 165 9.54 19.73 -1.69
C LEU A 165 9.53 21.19 -2.14
N ASP A 166 10.19 21.45 -3.26
CA ASP A 166 10.11 22.72 -3.96
C ASP A 166 8.94 22.68 -4.94
N ILE A 167 7.96 23.58 -4.77
CA ILE A 167 6.71 23.61 -5.52
C ILE A 167 6.62 24.92 -6.29
N ARG A 168 6.70 24.84 -7.61
CA ARG A 168 6.69 26.00 -8.52
C ARG A 168 5.60 25.86 -9.57
N VAL A 169 4.95 26.97 -9.90
CA VAL A 169 4.07 27.05 -11.07
C VAL A 169 4.96 27.17 -12.31
N GLY A 170 4.75 26.27 -13.27
CA GLY A 170 5.41 26.25 -14.57
C GLY A 170 4.77 27.17 -15.60
#